data_AF-A0A1J4J3B9-F1
#
_entry.id   AF-A0A1J4J3B9-F1
#
_cell.length_a   1.000
_cell.length_b   1.000
_cell.length_c   1.000
_cell.angle_alpha   90.00
_cell.angle_beta   90.00
_cell.angle_gamma   90.00
#
_symmetry.space_group_name_H-M   'P 1'
#
loop_
_entity.id
_entity.type
_entity.pdbx_description
1 polymer ?
#
loop_
_entity_poly.entity_id
_entity_poly.type
_entity_poly.pdbx_seq_one_letter_code
_entity_poly.pdbx_strand_id
1 'polypeptide(L)'
;MSSTEKAAATKTHKSSGKHNKFVREVVHELSGWAPYERRAMDIIKLGKNKLARSFLKKRLGTHSRAIRKLHHLEDVIQEENIQHHH
;
A
#
# COMPACT_ATOMS: atom_id res chain seq x y z
N MET A 1 -44.97 20.66 10.68
CA MET A 1 -43.61 20.28 11.17
C MET A 1 -43.46 18.78 11.02
N SER A 2 -42.91 18.30 9.90
CA SER A 2 -42.33 16.97 9.75
C SER A 2 -42.05 16.75 8.26
N SER A 3 -40.79 16.92 7.88
CA SER A 3 -40.22 16.27 6.71
C SER A 3 -38.87 15.74 7.16
N THR A 4 -38.85 14.51 7.67
CA THR A 4 -37.61 13.75 7.85
C THR A 4 -37.05 13.46 6.47
N GLU A 5 -36.16 14.31 5.98
CA GLU A 5 -35.44 14.07 4.73
C GLU A 5 -34.53 12.85 4.92
N LYS A 6 -34.80 11.80 4.16
CA LYS A 6 -34.02 10.56 4.10
C LYS A 6 -32.54 10.89 3.87
N ALA A 7 -31.68 10.44 4.77
CA ALA A 7 -30.24 10.44 4.56
C ALA A 7 -29.89 9.59 3.32
N ALA A 8 -29.39 10.25 2.27
CA ALA A 8 -28.85 9.58 1.09
C ALA A 8 -27.54 8.87 1.46
N ALA A 9 -27.61 7.57 1.76
CA ALA A 9 -26.44 6.74 2.01
C ALA A 9 -25.58 6.66 0.73
N THR A 10 -24.54 7.48 0.66
CA THR A 10 -23.69 7.60 -0.53
C THR A 10 -22.37 6.87 -0.35
N LYS A 11 -22.25 5.73 -1.06
CA LYS A 11 -21.04 4.94 -1.39
C LYS A 11 -20.25 4.33 -0.21
N THR A 12 -20.77 3.25 0.34
CA THR A 12 -20.07 2.29 1.21
C THR A 12 -19.11 1.36 0.43
N HIS A 13 -18.21 1.90 -0.39
CA HIS A 13 -17.21 1.10 -1.14
C HIS A 13 -15.76 1.28 -0.66
N LYS A 14 -15.57 1.78 0.57
CA LYS A 14 -14.22 2.09 1.10
C LYS A 14 -13.73 1.10 2.17
N SER A 15 -14.62 0.25 2.68
CA SER A 15 -14.27 -0.76 3.67
C SER A 15 -13.87 -2.05 2.96
N SER A 16 -12.57 -2.36 2.90
CA SER A 16 -12.14 -3.73 2.68
C SER A 16 -12.54 -4.53 3.92
N GLY A 17 -13.55 -5.40 3.80
CA GLY A 17 -14.00 -6.25 4.89
C GLY A 17 -12.88 -7.16 5.41
N LYS A 18 -13.01 -7.63 6.66
CA LYS A 18 -12.03 -8.49 7.35
C LYS A 18 -11.60 -9.70 6.49
N HIS A 19 -12.57 -10.31 5.81
CA HIS A 19 -12.32 -11.43 4.89
C HIS A 19 -11.40 -11.06 3.72
N ASN A 20 -11.65 -9.93 3.03
CA ASN A 20 -10.83 -9.51 1.90
C ASN A 20 -9.40 -9.13 2.31
N LYS A 21 -9.18 -8.64 3.54
CA LYS A 21 -7.83 -8.40 4.06
C LYS A 21 -7.09 -9.72 4.26
N PHE A 22 -7.73 -10.68 4.94
CA PHE A 22 -7.16 -12.01 5.20
C PHE A 22 -6.77 -12.73 3.90
N VAL A 23 -7.67 -12.75 2.90
CA VAL A 23 -7.37 -13.39 1.61
C VAL A 23 -6.17 -12.72 0.91
N ARG A 24 -6.06 -11.38 0.97
CA ARG A 24 -4.93 -10.66 0.35
C ARG A 24 -3.61 -10.93 1.07
N GLU A 25 -3.61 -11.05 2.39
CA GLU A 25 -2.42 -11.36 3.18
C GLU A 25 -1.89 -12.76 2.82
N VAL A 26 -2.76 -13.78 2.81
CA VAL A 26 -2.40 -15.16 2.44
C VAL A 26 -1.85 -15.27 1.02
N VAL A 27 -2.49 -14.60 0.05
CA VAL A 27 -2.01 -14.60 -1.34
C VAL A 27 -0.64 -13.93 -1.44
N HIS A 28 -0.43 -12.83 -0.70
CA HIS A 28 0.81 -12.09 -0.75
C HIS A 28 1.99 -12.86 -0.13
N GLU A 29 1.76 -13.57 0.97
CA GLU A 29 2.74 -14.45 1.60
C GLU A 29 3.25 -15.53 0.61
N LEU A 30 2.34 -16.12 -0.16
CA LEU A 30 2.68 -17.15 -1.14
C LEU A 30 3.32 -16.59 -2.42
N SER A 31 2.76 -15.51 -2.97
CA SER A 31 3.22 -14.96 -4.25
C SER A 31 4.51 -14.14 -4.13
N GLY A 32 4.77 -13.60 -2.95
CA GLY A 32 5.88 -12.68 -2.69
C GLY A 32 5.79 -11.37 -3.48
N TRP A 33 6.95 -10.76 -3.70
CA TRP A 33 7.12 -9.42 -4.29
C TRP A 33 7.46 -9.44 -5.78
N ALA A 34 6.82 -8.55 -6.54
CA ALA A 34 7.14 -8.38 -7.95
C ALA A 34 8.56 -7.79 -8.14
N PRO A 35 9.22 -8.04 -9.29
CA PRO A 35 10.59 -7.55 -9.54
C PRO A 35 10.77 -6.03 -9.39
N TYR A 36 9.75 -5.23 -9.73
CA TYR A 36 9.82 -3.77 -9.59
C TYR A 36 9.66 -3.32 -8.11
N GLU A 37 8.99 -4.13 -7.29
CA GLU A 37 8.78 -3.84 -5.86
C GLU A 37 10.05 -4.15 -5.09
N ARG A 38 10.70 -5.28 -5.38
CA ARG A 38 12.02 -5.62 -4.84
C ARG A 38 13.05 -4.52 -5.12
N ARG A 39 13.16 -4.08 -6.37
CA ARG A 39 14.06 -2.96 -6.72
C ARG A 39 13.69 -1.66 -5.98
N ALA A 40 12.40 -1.38 -5.78
CA ALA A 40 11.98 -0.21 -5.03
C ALA A 40 12.37 -0.32 -3.55
N MET A 41 12.23 -1.51 -2.95
CA MET A 41 12.69 -1.78 -1.59
C MET A 41 14.20 -1.57 -1.44
N ASP A 42 15.01 -2.05 -2.39
CA ASP A 42 16.47 -1.85 -2.36
C ASP A 42 16.82 -0.35 -2.36
N ILE A 43 16.14 0.46 -3.19
CA ILE A 43 16.36 1.91 -3.25
C ILE A 43 15.94 2.58 -1.93
N ILE A 44 14.88 2.10 -1.28
CA ILE A 44 14.40 2.60 0.02
C ILE A 44 15.40 2.22 1.13
N LYS A 45 15.91 0.98 1.15
CA LYS A 45 16.95 0.53 2.09
C LYS A 45 18.23 1.36 1.99
N LEU A 46 18.56 1.86 0.79
CA LEU A 46 19.66 2.81 0.55
C LEU A 46 19.36 4.26 1.00
N GLY A 47 18.18 4.56 1.53
CA GLY A 47 17.76 5.89 1.98
C GLY A 47 17.41 6.87 0.86
N LYS A 48 17.26 6.40 -0.39
CA LYS A 48 17.10 7.26 -1.58
C LYS A 48 15.62 7.46 -1.98
N ASN A 49 14.80 7.99 -1.08
CA ASN A 49 13.34 8.12 -1.27
C ASN A 49 12.91 8.93 -2.50
N LYS A 50 13.66 9.99 -2.87
CA LYS A 50 13.40 10.77 -4.10
C LYS A 50 13.57 9.92 -5.36
N LEU A 51 14.55 9.03 -5.38
CA LEU A 51 14.78 8.09 -6.48
C LEU A 51 13.73 6.97 -6.48
N ALA A 52 13.38 6.42 -5.32
CA ALA A 52 12.31 5.43 -5.20
C ALA A 52 10.98 5.96 -5.75
N ARG A 53 10.61 7.20 -5.38
CA ARG A 53 9.42 7.88 -5.90
C ARG A 53 9.47 8.08 -7.42
N SER A 54 10.61 8.50 -7.97
CA SER A 54 10.79 8.68 -9.42
C SER A 54 10.67 7.35 -10.17
N PHE A 55 11.30 6.29 -9.64
CA PHE A 55 11.22 4.94 -10.16
C PHE A 55 9.79 4.40 -10.16
N LEU A 56 9.09 4.50 -9.03
CA LEU A 56 7.71 4.06 -8.89
C LEU A 56 6.76 4.87 -9.79
N LYS A 57 6.98 6.18 -9.96
CA LYS A 57 6.20 7.00 -10.90
C LYS A 57 6.38 6.52 -12.34
N LYS A 58 7.60 6.13 -12.75
CA LYS A 58 7.84 5.57 -14.10
C LYS A 58 7.13 4.22 -14.32
N ARG A 59 6.88 3.45 -13.26
CA ARG A 59 6.18 2.15 -13.34
C ARG A 59 4.66 2.25 -13.20
N LEU A 60 4.18 3.08 -12.28
CA LEU A 60 2.76 3.22 -11.93
C LEU A 60 2.05 4.38 -12.65
N GLY A 61 2.82 5.25 -13.30
CA GLY A 61 2.36 6.42 -14.07
C GLY A 61 2.12 7.66 -13.22
N THR A 62 1.27 7.58 -12.19
CA THR A 62 0.85 8.76 -11.43
C THR A 62 1.63 8.96 -10.12
N HIS A 63 1.75 10.22 -9.71
CA HIS A 63 2.47 10.58 -8.50
C HIS A 63 1.78 10.05 -7.23
N SER A 64 0.45 10.11 -7.16
CA SER A 64 -0.31 9.64 -6.00
C SER A 64 -0.18 8.13 -5.79
N ARG A 65 -0.16 7.34 -6.86
CA ARG A 65 0.09 5.89 -6.79
C ARG A 65 1.51 5.59 -6.33
N ALA A 66 2.49 6.34 -6.83
CA ALA A 66 3.88 6.21 -6.40
C ALA A 66 4.05 6.48 -4.90
N ILE A 67 3.43 7.54 -4.35
CA ILE A 67 3.45 7.82 -2.91
C ILE A 67 2.81 6.68 -2.11
N ARG A 68 1.60 6.24 -2.50
CA ARG A 68 0.91 5.16 -1.78
C ARG A 68 1.71 3.87 -1.75
N LYS A 69 2.33 3.52 -2.88
CA LYS A 69 3.14 2.31 -2.95
C LYS A 69 4.46 2.47 -2.20
N LEU A 70 5.05 3.67 -2.19
CA LEU A 70 6.25 3.95 -1.42
C LEU A 70 5.99 3.80 0.09
N HIS A 71 4.95 4.42 0.64
CA HIS A 71 4.59 4.26 2.06
C HIS A 71 4.34 2.80 2.43
N HIS A 72 3.60 2.07 1.60
CA HIS A 72 3.38 0.65 1.86
C HIS A 72 4.68 -0.17 1.88
N LEU A 73 5.66 0.15 1.03
CA LEU A 73 6.96 -0.52 1.04
C LEU A 73 7.83 -0.07 2.22
N GLU A 74 7.71 1.19 2.67
CA GLU A 74 8.36 1.67 3.89
C GLU A 74 7.84 0.92 5.12
N ASP A 75 6.52 0.75 5.24
CA ASP A 75 5.89 0.01 6.33
C ASP A 75 6.39 -1.45 6.38
N VAL A 76 6.47 -2.11 5.22
CA VAL A 76 6.99 -3.49 5.12
C VAL A 76 8.45 -3.59 5.55
N ILE A 77 9.30 -2.63 5.15
CA ILE A 77 10.72 -2.63 5.54
C ILE A 77 10.85 -2.38 7.04
N GLN A 78 9.99 -1.53 7.63
CA GLN A 78 9.97 -1.32 9.08
C GLN A 78 9.56 -2.60 9.83
N GLU A 79 8.54 -3.31 9.33
CA GLU A 79 8.15 -4.61 9.87
C GLU A 79 9.30 -5.62 9.79
N GLU A 80 9.98 -5.73 8.64
CA GLU A 80 11.15 -6.60 8.44
C GLU A 80 12.27 -6.29 9.44
N ASN A 81 12.56 -4.99 9.67
CA ASN A 81 13.59 -4.57 10.62
C ASN A 81 13.22 -4.93 12.06
N ILE A 82 11.95 -4.77 12.47
CA ILE A 82 11.49 -5.16 13.81
C ILE A 82 11.63 -6.68 13.99
N GLN A 83 11.24 -7.48 12.99
CA GLN A 83 11.36 -8.93 13.06
C GLN A 83 12.82 -9.40 13.17
N HIS A 84 13.75 -8.75 12.46
CA HIS A 84 15.17 -9.11 12.52
C HIS A 84 15.84 -8.78 13.87
N HIS A 85 15.32 -7.81 14.62
CA HIS A 85 15.87 -7.40 15.91
C HIS A 85 15.30 -8.18 17.11
N HIS A 86 14.35 -9.08 16.88
CA HIS A 86 13.84 -10.05 17.85
C HIS A 86 14.54 -11.40 17.73
#